data_AF-A0A2A4MC70-F1
#
_entry.id   AF-A0A2A4MC70-F1
#
_cell.length_a   1.000
_cell.length_b   1.000
_cell.length_c   1.000
_cell.angle_alpha   90.00
_cell.angle_beta   90.00
_cell.angle_gamma   90.00
#
_symmetry.space_group_name_H-M   'P 1'
#
loop_
_entity.id
_entity.type
_entity.pdbx_description
1 polymer ?
#
loop_
_entity_poly.entity_id
_entity_poly.type
_entity_poly.pdbx_seq_one_letter_code
_entity_poly.pdbx_strand_id
1 'polypeptide(L)'
;MSKTFKFNKLIRDKVYQMMLDENVQVNLKKLSNSTEVLEYFKLKLLEEAHEVASATSTEHFIEELVDCLEVIHEFAKLLGLNFTDIESARQQKLASKGGFAQRIVVESITVTEAGEFMEYHLEHADRYPEI
;
A
#
# COMPACT_ATOMS: atom_id res chain seq x y z
N MET A 1 12.24 -16.84 -32.27
CA MET A 1 13.19 -16.09 -31.42
C MET A 1 12.56 -15.93 -30.05
N SER A 2 13.25 -16.28 -28.97
CA SER A 2 12.78 -16.01 -27.61
C SER A 2 13.03 -14.54 -27.25
N LYS A 3 12.14 -13.94 -26.45
CA LYS A 3 12.32 -12.64 -25.82
C LYS A 3 12.29 -12.83 -24.31
N THR A 4 13.09 -12.07 -23.58
CA THR A 4 13.15 -12.11 -22.12
C THR A 4 12.74 -10.76 -21.55
N PHE A 5 11.85 -10.77 -20.57
CA PHE A 5 11.37 -9.59 -19.87
C PHE A 5 11.85 -9.63 -18.43
N LYS A 6 12.22 -8.47 -17.87
CA LYS A 6 12.68 -8.36 -16.49
C LYS A 6 11.47 -8.13 -15.57
N PHE A 7 11.37 -8.95 -14.53
CA PHE A 7 10.40 -8.80 -13.45
C PHE A 7 11.15 -8.65 -12.13
N ASN A 8 10.67 -7.75 -11.28
CA ASN A 8 11.17 -7.53 -9.93
C ASN A 8 10.00 -7.41 -8.95
N LYS A 9 8.99 -8.27 -9.08
CA LYS A 9 7.76 -8.20 -8.30
C LYS A 9 7.44 -9.49 -7.57
N LEU A 10 6.76 -9.35 -6.44
CA LEU A 10 6.16 -10.45 -5.70
C LEU A 10 4.88 -10.88 -6.44
N ILE A 11 4.64 -12.19 -6.56
CA ILE A 11 3.46 -12.75 -7.25
C ILE A 11 2.68 -13.65 -6.29
N ARG A 12 1.37 -13.79 -6.53
CA ARG A 12 0.53 -14.80 -5.84
C ARG A 12 0.96 -16.21 -6.26
N ASP A 13 0.84 -17.18 -5.36
CA ASP A 13 1.32 -18.55 -5.57
C ASP A 13 0.80 -19.20 -6.86
N LYS A 14 -0.48 -18.99 -7.18
CA LYS A 14 -1.12 -19.57 -8.37
C LYS A 14 -0.70 -18.90 -9.68
N VAL A 15 -0.21 -17.66 -9.63
CA VAL A 15 0.29 -16.96 -10.84
C VAL A 15 1.52 -17.67 -11.39
N TYR A 16 2.36 -18.23 -10.53
CA TYR A 16 3.48 -19.05 -10.98
C TYR A 16 2.98 -20.29 -11.75
N GLN A 17 1.98 -21.00 -11.22
CA GLN A 17 1.42 -22.17 -11.92
C GLN A 17 0.80 -21.78 -13.26
N MET A 18 0.05 -20.66 -13.31
CA MET A 18 -0.51 -20.15 -14.56
C MET A 18 0.58 -19.87 -15.61
N MET A 19 1.71 -19.26 -15.21
CA MET A 19 2.83 -19.04 -16.13
C MET A 19 3.41 -20.35 -16.68
N LEU A 20 3.52 -21.39 -15.85
CA LEU A 20 3.97 -22.70 -16.29
C LEU A 20 2.99 -23.35 -17.28
N ASP A 21 1.70 -23.26 -17.00
CA ASP A 21 0.63 -23.81 -17.84
C ASP A 21 0.60 -23.12 -19.24
N GLU A 22 1.02 -21.85 -19.30
CA GLU A 22 1.22 -21.09 -20.53
C GLU A 22 2.57 -21.38 -21.24
N ASN A 23 3.33 -22.37 -20.77
CA ASN A 23 4.67 -22.71 -21.26
C ASN A 23 5.69 -21.56 -21.17
N VAL A 24 5.52 -20.65 -20.21
CA VAL A 24 6.48 -19.57 -19.95
C VAL A 24 7.66 -20.11 -19.14
N GLN A 25 8.88 -19.85 -19.59
CA GLN A 25 10.08 -20.13 -18.80
C GLN A 25 10.25 -19.04 -17.73
N VAL A 26 10.12 -19.42 -16.46
CA VAL A 26 10.19 -18.49 -15.32
C VAL A 26 11.48 -18.72 -14.52
N ASN A 27 12.21 -17.64 -14.26
CA ASN A 27 13.32 -17.64 -13.29
C ASN A 27 12.81 -17.06 -11.97
N LEU A 28 12.84 -17.84 -10.90
CA LEU A 28 12.29 -17.47 -9.59
C LEU A 28 13.37 -17.30 -8.53
N LYS A 29 13.16 -16.31 -7.67
CA LYS A 29 13.86 -16.17 -6.39
C LYS A 29 12.86 -16.44 -5.27
N LYS A 30 13.08 -17.52 -4.50
CA LYS A 30 12.32 -17.75 -3.26
C LYS A 30 12.93 -16.93 -2.13
N LEU A 31 12.08 -16.17 -1.44
CA LEU A 31 12.49 -15.37 -0.29
C LEU A 31 12.47 -16.24 0.97
N SER A 32 13.51 -16.16 1.79
CA SER A 32 13.62 -16.91 3.05
C SER A 32 13.98 -16.05 4.26
N ASN A 33 14.53 -14.86 4.03
CA ASN A 33 14.82 -13.88 5.07
C ASN A 33 13.57 -13.03 5.36
N SER A 34 13.17 -12.93 6.63
CA SER A 34 11.96 -12.20 7.04
C SER A 34 11.99 -10.70 6.70
N THR A 35 13.15 -10.05 6.81
CA THR A 35 13.33 -8.64 6.46
C THR A 35 13.13 -8.44 4.96
N GLU A 36 13.72 -9.31 4.15
CA GLU A 36 13.57 -9.28 2.69
C GLU A 36 12.12 -9.56 2.28
N VAL A 37 11.46 -10.55 2.90
CA VAL A 37 10.03 -10.82 2.67
C VAL A 37 9.21 -9.55 2.95
N LEU A 38 9.40 -8.93 4.11
CA LEU A 38 8.68 -7.72 4.47
C LEU A 38 8.93 -6.57 3.48
N GLU A 39 10.15 -6.42 2.98
CA GLU A 39 10.49 -5.43 1.95
C GLU A 39 9.73 -5.68 0.65
N TYR A 40 9.70 -6.91 0.15
CA TYR A 40 8.97 -7.25 -1.07
C TYR A 40 7.45 -7.05 -0.92
N PHE A 41 6.87 -7.31 0.26
CA PHE A 41 5.46 -7.01 0.52
C PHE A 41 5.19 -5.50 0.57
N LYS A 42 6.10 -4.68 1.10
CA LYS A 42 6.00 -3.21 1.03
C LYS A 42 6.03 -2.70 -0.40
N LEU A 43 6.95 -3.23 -1.21
CA LEU A 43 7.00 -2.92 -2.64
C LEU A 43 5.72 -3.36 -3.35
N LYS A 44 5.18 -4.53 -3.00
CA LYS A 44 3.93 -5.01 -3.58
C LYS A 44 2.74 -4.11 -3.24
N LEU A 45 2.62 -3.64 -1.99
CA LEU A 45 1.55 -2.67 -1.63
C LEU A 45 1.65 -1.38 -2.45
N LEU A 46 2.87 -0.89 -2.70
CA LEU A 46 3.08 0.31 -3.53
C LEU A 46 2.71 0.05 -4.99
N GLU A 47 3.08 -1.12 -5.54
CA GLU A 47 2.67 -1.56 -6.88
C GLU A 47 1.15 -1.51 -7.03
N GLU A 48 0.40 -2.23 -6.18
CA GLU A 48 -1.06 -2.31 -6.33
C GLU A 48 -1.73 -0.95 -6.08
N ALA A 49 -1.21 -0.14 -5.14
CA ALA A 49 -1.75 1.20 -4.91
C ALA A 49 -1.54 2.13 -6.12
N HIS A 50 -0.43 1.97 -6.86
CA HIS A 50 -0.21 2.66 -8.12
C HIS A 50 -1.15 2.15 -9.24
N GLU A 51 -1.47 0.85 -9.24
CA GLU A 51 -2.42 0.24 -10.18
C GLU A 51 -3.86 0.73 -9.89
N VAL A 52 -4.29 0.82 -8.63
CA VAL A 52 -5.55 1.47 -8.21
C VAL A 52 -5.61 2.92 -8.73
N ALA A 53 -4.53 3.68 -8.57
CA ALA A 53 -4.48 5.08 -9.03
C ALA A 53 -4.51 5.22 -10.55
N SER A 54 -4.08 4.18 -11.29
CA SER A 54 -4.01 4.15 -12.75
C SER A 54 -5.23 3.47 -13.39
N ALA A 55 -6.10 2.84 -12.60
CA ALA A 55 -7.23 2.07 -13.10
C ALA A 55 -8.27 2.97 -13.79
N THR A 56 -8.64 2.60 -15.01
CA THR A 56 -9.55 3.38 -15.88
C THR A 56 -10.94 2.76 -16.01
N SER A 57 -11.16 1.57 -15.43
CA SER A 57 -12.45 0.88 -15.39
C SER A 57 -12.79 0.45 -13.97
N THR A 58 -14.08 0.31 -13.67
CA THR A 58 -14.55 -0.16 -12.36
C THR A 58 -14.06 -1.58 -12.05
N GLU A 59 -14.02 -2.46 -13.04
CA GLU A 59 -13.56 -3.84 -12.89
C GLU A 59 -12.08 -3.88 -12.46
N HIS A 60 -11.22 -3.19 -13.21
CA HIS A 60 -9.80 -3.07 -12.88
C HIS A 60 -9.62 -2.41 -11.50
N PHE A 61 -10.39 -1.36 -11.19
CA PHE A 61 -10.33 -0.72 -9.87
C PHE A 61 -10.68 -1.68 -8.72
N ILE A 62 -11.65 -2.59 -8.92
CA ILE A 62 -12.00 -3.61 -7.93
C ILE A 62 -10.88 -4.63 -7.78
N GLU A 63 -10.30 -5.10 -8.88
CA GLU A 63 -9.18 -6.05 -8.88
C GLU A 63 -8.00 -5.51 -8.06
N GLU A 64 -7.58 -4.27 -8.32
CA GLU A 64 -6.44 -3.67 -7.63
C GLU A 64 -6.71 -3.38 -6.15
N LEU A 65 -7.96 -3.05 -5.79
CA LEU A 65 -8.36 -2.94 -4.39
C LEU A 65 -8.31 -4.29 -3.66
N VAL A 66 -8.68 -5.38 -4.34
CA VAL A 66 -8.60 -6.74 -3.80
C VAL A 66 -7.15 -7.14 -3.58
N ASP A 67 -6.26 -6.80 -4.51
CA ASP A 67 -4.84 -7.05 -4.36
C ASP A 67 -4.21 -6.24 -3.22
N CYS A 68 -4.56 -4.95 -3.07
CA CYS A 68 -4.18 -4.15 -1.89
C CYS A 68 -4.66 -4.81 -0.59
N LEU A 69 -5.91 -5.30 -0.55
CA LEU A 69 -6.49 -5.92 0.63
C LEU A 69 -5.77 -7.23 1.01
N GLU A 70 -5.43 -8.07 0.04
CA GLU A 70 -4.65 -9.30 0.27
C GLU A 70 -3.28 -8.97 0.88
N VAL A 71 -2.59 -7.96 0.35
CA VAL A 71 -1.29 -7.54 0.87
C VAL A 71 -1.41 -7.07 2.33
N ILE A 72 -2.49 -6.38 2.70
CA ILE A 72 -2.76 -5.99 4.11
C ILE A 72 -3.00 -7.22 4.99
N HIS A 73 -3.74 -8.22 4.52
CA HIS A 73 -3.92 -9.47 5.24
C HIS A 73 -2.59 -10.21 5.45
N GLU A 74 -1.71 -10.24 4.45
CA GLU A 74 -0.39 -10.84 4.57
C GLU A 74 0.53 -10.06 5.52
N PHE A 75 0.46 -8.73 5.54
CA PHE A 75 1.17 -7.95 6.57
C PHE A 75 0.74 -8.31 7.98
N ALA A 76 -0.55 -8.53 8.22
CA ALA A 76 -1.03 -8.95 9.53
C ALA A 76 -0.36 -10.28 9.94
N LYS A 77 -0.33 -11.27 9.03
CA LYS A 77 0.33 -12.56 9.27
C LYS A 77 1.84 -12.41 9.52
N LEU A 78 2.54 -11.66 8.67
CA LEU A 78 3.99 -11.47 8.76
C LEU A 78 4.43 -10.76 10.03
N LEU A 79 3.62 -9.84 10.54
CA LEU A 79 3.89 -9.07 11.76
C LEU A 79 3.32 -9.73 13.02
N GLY A 80 2.67 -10.90 12.91
CA GLY A 80 2.05 -11.59 14.03
C GLY A 80 0.83 -10.84 14.60
N LEU A 81 0.18 -10.00 13.80
CA LEU A 81 -1.02 -9.24 14.16
C LEU A 81 -2.27 -10.01 13.76
N ASN A 82 -3.35 -9.86 14.55
CA ASN A 82 -4.67 -10.28 14.12
C ASN A 82 -5.29 -9.20 13.23
N PHE A 83 -5.80 -9.57 12.06
CA PHE A 83 -6.50 -8.63 11.19
C PHE A 83 -7.71 -7.98 11.87
N THR A 84 -8.36 -8.67 12.83
CA THR A 84 -9.45 -8.07 13.61
C THR A 84 -9.01 -6.88 14.44
N ASP A 85 -7.75 -6.86 14.89
CA ASP A 85 -7.21 -5.73 15.66
C ASP A 85 -6.99 -4.51 14.76
N ILE A 86 -6.56 -4.76 13.52
CA ILE A 86 -6.43 -3.72 12.49
C ILE A 86 -7.81 -3.11 12.18
N GLU A 87 -8.82 -3.96 11.99
CA GLU A 87 -10.19 -3.51 11.73
C GLU A 87 -10.78 -2.77 12.93
N SER A 88 -10.55 -3.25 14.15
CA SER A 88 -10.96 -2.55 15.38
C SER A 88 -10.32 -1.16 15.48
N ALA A 89 -9.01 -1.06 15.22
CA ALA A 89 -8.32 0.23 15.20
C ALA A 89 -8.86 1.17 14.09
N ARG A 90 -9.24 0.64 12.92
CA ARG A 90 -9.90 1.40 11.86
C ARG A 90 -11.25 1.96 12.31
N GLN A 91 -12.07 1.15 12.97
CA GLN A 91 -13.39 1.55 13.49
C GLN A 91 -13.27 2.60 14.60
N GLN A 92 -12.28 2.46 15.50
CA GLN A 92 -12.01 3.48 16.52
C GLN A 92 -11.63 4.81 15.88
N LYS A 93 -10.76 4.81 14.85
CA LYS A 93 -10.43 6.02 14.09
C LYS A 93 -11.66 6.60 13.39
N LEU A 94 -12.51 5.77 12.80
CA LEU A 94 -13.75 6.20 12.16
C LEU A 94 -14.69 6.89 13.18
N ALA A 95 -14.81 6.34 14.39
CA ALA A 95 -15.62 6.93 15.45
C ALA A 95 -15.03 8.25 15.99
N SER A 96 -13.71 8.33 16.16
CA SER A 96 -13.06 9.50 16.76
C SER A 96 -12.76 10.63 15.76
N LYS A 97 -12.47 10.29 14.50
CA LYS A 97 -12.02 11.25 13.46
C LYS A 97 -12.99 11.36 12.27
N GLY A 98 -14.04 10.53 12.23
CA GLY A 98 -14.89 10.41 11.06
C GLY A 98 -14.22 9.65 9.91
N GLY A 99 -14.95 9.54 8.81
CA GLY A 99 -14.43 9.02 7.55
C GLY A 99 -14.25 10.14 6.52
N PHE A 100 -14.10 9.78 5.26
CA PHE A 100 -13.92 10.75 4.17
C PHE A 100 -15.24 11.28 3.59
N ALA A 101 -16.34 11.20 4.33
CA ALA A 101 -17.68 11.55 3.84
C ALA A 101 -17.81 13.03 3.42
N GLN A 102 -17.09 13.93 4.09
CA GLN A 102 -17.10 15.36 3.77
C GLN A 102 -16.27 15.72 2.52
N ARG A 103 -15.39 14.81 2.04
CA ARG A 103 -14.55 15.01 0.85
C ARG A 103 -13.71 16.30 0.90
N ILE A 104 -13.12 16.58 2.07
CA ILE A 104 -12.33 17.80 2.29
C ILE A 104 -10.85 17.52 2.01
N VAL A 105 -10.21 18.47 1.32
CA VAL A 105 -8.77 18.57 1.15
C VAL A 105 -8.31 19.87 1.81
N VAL A 106 -7.25 19.81 2.61
CA VAL A 106 -6.62 21.00 3.20
C VAL A 106 -5.52 21.47 2.26
N GLU A 107 -5.68 22.64 1.65
CA GLU A 107 -4.69 23.22 0.72
C GLU A 107 -3.62 24.03 1.46
N SER A 108 -4.01 24.76 2.50
CA SER A 108 -3.11 25.51 3.36
C SER A 108 -3.70 25.70 4.75
N ILE A 109 -2.86 26.08 5.71
CA ILE A 109 -3.24 26.46 7.06
C ILE A 109 -2.64 27.83 7.38
N THR A 110 -3.35 28.63 8.18
CA THR A 110 -2.80 29.85 8.77
C THR A 110 -2.93 29.73 10.27
N VAL A 111 -1.79 29.69 10.97
CA VAL A 111 -1.75 29.57 12.42
C VAL A 111 -1.61 30.96 13.02
N THR A 112 -2.64 31.43 13.71
CA THR A 112 -2.72 32.82 14.21
C THR A 112 -2.06 33.02 15.57
N GLU A 113 -1.80 31.94 16.30
CA GLU A 113 -1.21 31.97 17.64
C GLU A 113 0.00 31.06 17.71
N ALA A 114 1.05 31.53 18.38
CA ALA A 114 2.23 30.70 18.63
C ALA A 114 1.88 29.56 19.60
N GLY A 115 2.42 28.38 19.33
CA GLY A 115 2.24 27.19 20.17
C GLY A 115 2.74 25.94 19.47
N GLU A 116 2.54 24.79 20.11
CA GLU A 116 3.06 23.48 19.66
C GLU A 116 2.70 23.16 18.20
N PHE A 117 1.51 23.58 17.75
CA PHE A 117 1.08 23.34 16.37
C PHE A 117 1.90 24.13 15.36
N MET A 118 2.23 25.39 15.65
CA MET A 118 3.11 26.19 14.79
C MET A 118 4.54 25.63 14.83
N GLU A 119 5.05 25.34 16.03
CA GLU A 119 6.40 24.78 16.21
C GLU A 119 6.58 23.47 15.45
N TYR A 120 5.61 22.55 15.52
CA TYR A 120 5.62 21.31 14.77
C TYR A 120 5.77 21.54 13.26
N HIS A 121 5.02 22.48 12.67
CA HIS A 121 5.10 22.72 11.22
C HIS A 121 6.41 23.41 10.83
N LEU A 122 6.95 24.28 11.68
CA LEU A 122 8.26 24.91 11.46
C LEU A 122 9.41 23.90 11.51
N GLU A 123 9.36 22.91 12.40
CA GLU A 123 10.36 21.83 12.49
C GLU A 123 10.31 20.87 11.30
N HIS A 124 9.16 20.76 10.62
CA HIS A 124 8.91 19.84 9.51
C HIS A 124 8.67 20.58 8.18
N ALA A 125 9.40 21.68 7.96
CA ALA A 125 9.27 22.51 6.76
C ALA A 125 9.63 21.79 5.45
N ASP A 126 10.36 20.67 5.51
CA ASP A 126 10.60 19.78 4.37
C ASP A 126 9.31 19.12 3.85
N ARG A 127 8.37 18.86 4.76
CA ARG A 127 7.06 18.27 4.46
C ARG A 127 5.94 19.30 4.34
N TYR A 128 6.02 20.36 5.14
CA TYR A 128 5.03 21.43 5.22
C TYR A 128 5.71 22.79 5.03
N PRO A 129 6.19 23.10 3.81
CA PRO A 129 6.86 24.37 3.56
C PRO A 129 5.92 25.55 3.76
N GLU A 130 6.45 26.64 4.29
CA GLU A 130 5.77 27.93 4.29
C GLU A 130 5.59 28.42 2.84
N ILE A 131 4.43 29.01 2.54
CA ILE A 131 4.03 29.47 1.20
C ILE A 131 3.92 30.98 1.10
#